data_AF-A0A8H3VWJ1-F1
#
_entry.id   AF-A0A8H3VWJ1-F1
#
_cell.length_a   1.000
_cell.length_b   1.000
_cell.length_c   1.000
_cell.angle_alpha   90.00
_cell.angle_beta   90.00
_cell.angle_gamma   90.00
#
_symmetry.space_group_name_H-M   'P 1'
#
loop_
_entity.id
_entity.type
_entity.pdbx_description
1 polymer ?
#
loop_
_entity_poly.entity_id
_entity_poly.type
_entity_poly.pdbx_seq_one_letter_code
_entity_poly.pdbx_strand_id
1 'polypeptide(L)'
;MLTFIYLAYSMMALLYETVPTFEDTWIECLGDLGRYRMAIEDDDLKDREVWTSVSRHWYSKASDKAPTTGRLYHHLAILARPNALQQLFYYTKSLCVPIPFLSARESIMTLFEPHLNGSPTRLQEIDAAFVRAHGILFSGRNQEQFAPSVDEFIGSLDNHIGRTTRRWMESGYYIGIALGCSLLEYGSESNVIMRTIKSGARTDEPDMAMQGVEAAAPSQKFLDALDFACRTHDVVFRRFGDPSVTPYLHVTLSFLHHLSKFPVAMAHIESKIPWKLISLMLNTLVGTCSRFDKIENEAFPRNEKESPRPLPDDFAQRGLLWVEKYYPADWFTAAKIDDEEKYFEVASMMEERQDRCLWLGVRLASTGAWLTYDKNLRQFSVASRYAVEIANLPTVSETDSGTPTKPNAWESRDDGDVDIPDAPIE
;
A
#
# COMPACT_ATOMS: atom_id res chain seq x y z
N MET A 1 -3.56 38.70 4.71
CA MET A 1 -3.02 37.32 4.81
C MET A 1 -2.89 36.69 3.43
N LEU A 2 -3.96 36.65 2.64
CA LEU A 2 -3.96 36.09 1.28
C LEU A 2 -2.84 36.63 0.36
N THR A 3 -2.71 37.95 0.25
CA THR A 3 -1.66 38.62 -0.54
C THR A 3 -0.24 38.21 -0.12
N PHE A 4 -0.03 38.00 1.18
CA PHE A 4 1.27 37.55 1.70
C PHE A 4 1.58 36.12 1.24
N ILE A 5 0.60 35.21 1.28
CA ILE A 5 0.81 33.83 0.84
C ILE A 5 1.10 33.78 -0.67
N TYR A 6 0.37 34.54 -1.48
CA TYR A 6 0.65 34.62 -2.92
C TYR A 6 2.03 35.19 -3.25
N LEU A 7 2.45 36.26 -2.54
CA LEU A 7 3.78 36.83 -2.70
C LEU A 7 4.87 35.83 -2.30
N ALA A 8 4.72 35.21 -1.12
CA ALA A 8 5.66 34.20 -0.63
C ALA A 8 5.74 33.00 -1.57
N TYR A 9 4.61 32.51 -2.07
CA TYR A 9 4.55 31.39 -3.02
C TYR A 9 5.28 31.73 -4.32
N SER A 10 5.04 32.92 -4.87
CA SER A 10 5.71 33.39 -6.10
C SER A 10 7.23 33.51 -5.91
N MET A 11 7.66 34.02 -4.75
CA MET A 11 9.09 34.10 -4.42
C MET A 11 9.72 32.71 -4.24
N MET A 12 9.05 31.79 -3.53
CA MET A 12 9.55 30.42 -3.35
C MET A 12 9.60 29.65 -4.67
N ALA A 13 8.62 29.84 -5.57
CA ALA A 13 8.61 29.23 -6.89
C ALA A 13 9.77 29.74 -7.75
N LEU A 14 10.03 31.05 -7.72
CA LEU A 14 11.20 31.62 -8.39
C LEU A 14 12.51 31.06 -7.83
N LEU A 15 12.63 30.91 -6.51
CA LEU A 15 13.82 30.32 -5.88
C LEU A 15 13.98 28.83 -6.22
N TYR A 16 12.87 28.09 -6.30
CA TYR A 16 12.85 26.70 -6.76
C TYR A 16 13.46 26.58 -8.17
N GLU A 17 13.10 27.48 -9.08
CA GLU A 17 13.59 27.47 -10.47
C GLU A 17 15.02 27.98 -10.62
N THR A 18 15.44 28.95 -9.79
CA THR A 18 16.71 29.69 -9.98
C THR A 18 17.82 29.30 -9.01
N VAL A 19 17.52 28.66 -7.88
CA VAL A 19 18.48 28.31 -6.82
C VAL A 19 18.36 26.83 -6.44
N PRO A 20 18.95 25.91 -7.23
CA PRO A 20 18.80 24.46 -7.03
C PRO A 20 19.47 23.94 -5.75
N THR A 21 20.39 24.69 -5.14
CA THR A 21 21.11 24.29 -3.93
C THR A 21 20.18 23.95 -2.75
N PHE A 22 19.00 24.57 -2.68
CA PHE A 22 18.02 24.36 -1.61
C PHE A 22 16.70 23.79 -2.16
N GLU A 23 16.74 23.10 -3.30
CA GLU A 23 15.56 22.60 -4.01
C GLU A 23 14.58 21.87 -3.08
N ASP A 24 15.09 20.97 -2.24
CA ASP A 24 14.28 20.16 -1.33
C ASP A 24 13.57 21.03 -0.27
N THR A 25 14.23 22.09 0.20
CA THR A 25 13.62 23.08 1.10
C THR A 25 12.54 23.88 0.40
N TRP A 26 12.77 24.31 -0.85
CA TRP A 26 11.78 25.07 -1.62
C TRP A 26 10.53 24.27 -1.94
N ILE A 27 10.68 23.00 -2.34
CA ILE A 27 9.56 22.07 -2.57
C ILE A 27 8.68 21.99 -1.33
N GLU A 28 9.28 21.81 -0.15
CA GLU A 28 8.52 21.71 1.08
C GLU A 28 7.83 23.03 1.46
N CYS A 29 8.53 24.17 1.35
CA CYS A 29 7.94 25.48 1.60
C CYS A 29 6.75 25.76 0.67
N LEU A 30 6.82 25.34 -0.59
CA LEU A 30 5.70 25.47 -1.54
C LEU A 30 4.52 24.59 -1.14
N GLY A 31 4.77 23.37 -0.64
CA GLY A 31 3.75 22.51 -0.03
C GLY A 31 3.07 23.16 1.18
N ASP A 32 3.85 23.73 2.10
CA ASP A 32 3.34 24.44 3.28
C ASP A 32 2.51 25.68 2.91
N LEU A 33 3.02 26.51 1.99
CA LEU A 33 2.30 27.70 1.52
C LEU A 33 0.98 27.33 0.84
N GLY A 34 0.97 26.27 0.03
CA GLY A 34 -0.25 25.75 -0.57
C GLY A 34 -1.24 25.25 0.49
N ARG A 35 -0.74 24.56 1.52
CA ARG A 35 -1.55 24.08 2.64
C ARG A 35 -2.14 25.23 3.47
N TYR A 36 -1.35 26.28 3.73
CA TYR A 36 -1.83 27.47 4.43
C TYR A 36 -2.89 28.21 3.61
N ARG A 37 -2.69 28.35 2.29
CA ARG A 37 -3.67 28.97 1.39
C ARG A 37 -4.99 28.20 1.35
N MET A 38 -4.93 26.87 1.32
CA MET A 38 -6.10 26.00 1.47
C MET A 38 -6.77 26.19 2.84
N ALA A 39 -5.99 26.28 3.91
CA ALA A 39 -6.53 26.34 5.27
C ALA A 39 -7.30 27.63 5.58
N ILE A 40 -6.91 28.75 4.97
CA ILE A 40 -7.59 30.06 5.13
C ILE A 40 -8.75 30.27 4.14
N GLU A 41 -8.99 29.32 3.24
CA GLU A 41 -10.11 29.37 2.30
C GLU A 41 -11.36 28.79 2.96
N ASP A 42 -12.27 29.68 3.36
CA ASP A 42 -13.50 29.32 4.07
C ASP A 42 -14.74 29.35 3.16
N ASP A 43 -14.72 30.12 2.08
CA ASP A 43 -15.91 30.42 1.27
C ASP A 43 -15.92 29.67 -0.07
N ASP A 44 -14.78 29.56 -0.76
CA ASP A 44 -14.70 28.94 -2.08
C ASP A 44 -14.14 27.51 -2.03
N LEU A 45 -15.05 26.54 -2.11
CA LEU A 45 -14.70 25.10 -2.12
C LEU A 45 -13.81 24.71 -3.31
N LYS A 46 -13.95 25.37 -4.46
CA LYS A 46 -13.15 25.08 -5.65
C LYS A 46 -11.73 25.56 -5.46
N ASP A 47 -11.55 26.78 -4.97
CA ASP A 47 -10.23 27.31 -4.63
C ASP A 47 -9.54 26.45 -3.56
N ARG A 48 -10.31 26.01 -2.56
CA ARG A 48 -9.81 25.10 -1.53
C ARG A 48 -9.31 23.78 -2.12
N GLU A 49 -10.04 23.20 -3.07
CA GLU A 49 -9.66 21.97 -3.78
C GLU A 49 -8.41 22.16 -4.66
N VAL A 50 -8.31 23.29 -5.38
CA VAL A 50 -7.13 23.66 -6.17
C VAL A 50 -5.89 23.72 -5.26
N TRP A 51 -5.96 24.44 -4.15
CA TRP A 51 -4.83 24.58 -3.23
C TRP A 51 -4.51 23.30 -2.46
N THR A 52 -5.50 22.44 -2.22
CA THR A 52 -5.26 21.08 -1.73
C THR A 52 -4.41 20.30 -2.72
N SER A 53 -4.73 20.38 -4.02
CA SER A 53 -4.02 19.67 -5.09
C SER A 53 -2.61 20.21 -5.30
N VAL A 54 -2.43 21.54 -5.27
CA VAL A 54 -1.11 22.19 -5.31
C VAL A 54 -0.23 21.73 -4.15
N SER A 55 -0.77 21.75 -2.93
CA SER A 55 -0.05 21.30 -1.75
C SER A 55 0.32 19.81 -1.83
N ARG A 56 -0.61 18.97 -2.28
CA ARG A 56 -0.40 17.52 -2.46
C ARG A 56 0.70 17.23 -3.49
N HIS A 57 0.73 17.97 -4.61
CA HIS A 57 1.78 17.85 -5.62
C HIS A 57 3.17 18.09 -5.01
N TRP A 58 3.33 19.22 -4.31
CA TRP A 58 4.62 19.56 -3.69
C TRP A 58 5.06 18.55 -2.63
N TYR A 59 4.17 18.09 -1.76
CA TYR A 59 4.53 17.07 -0.77
C TYR A 59 4.76 15.69 -1.39
N SER A 60 4.08 15.34 -2.48
CA SER A 60 4.33 14.09 -3.21
C SER A 60 5.75 14.11 -3.78
N LYS A 61 6.11 15.20 -4.46
CA LYS A 61 7.48 15.45 -4.96
C LYS A 61 8.53 15.46 -3.85
N ALA A 62 8.26 16.10 -2.71
CA ALA A 62 9.14 16.07 -1.54
C ALA A 62 9.34 14.64 -1.05
N SER A 63 8.26 13.87 -0.94
CA SER A 63 8.31 12.49 -0.45
C SER A 63 9.06 11.56 -1.40
N ASP A 64 9.08 11.82 -2.71
CA ASP A 64 9.91 11.06 -3.63
C ASP A 64 11.40 11.35 -3.50
N LYS A 65 11.75 12.56 -3.09
CA LYS A 65 13.15 12.92 -2.83
C LYS A 65 13.63 12.42 -1.48
N ALA A 66 12.76 12.46 -0.47
CA ALA A 66 13.05 12.05 0.90
C ALA A 66 12.07 10.98 1.40
N PRO A 67 12.02 9.78 0.77
CA PRO A 67 10.98 8.78 1.03
C PRO A 67 11.01 8.19 2.43
N THR A 68 12.10 8.36 3.17
CA THR A 68 12.24 7.89 4.56
C THR A 68 11.72 8.88 5.60
N THR A 69 11.28 10.07 5.18
CA THR A 69 10.87 11.18 6.08
C THR A 69 9.38 11.15 6.38
N GLY A 70 9.02 10.79 7.61
CA GLY A 70 7.64 10.61 8.05
C GLY A 70 6.77 11.85 7.93
N ARG A 71 7.32 13.03 8.20
CA ARG A 71 6.58 14.30 8.25
C ARG A 71 5.92 14.65 6.90
N LEU A 72 6.53 14.26 5.79
CA LEU A 72 5.96 14.48 4.45
C LEU A 72 4.68 13.67 4.26
N TYR A 73 4.67 12.41 4.71
CA TYR A 73 3.46 11.58 4.70
C TYR A 73 2.42 12.07 5.69
N HIS A 74 2.80 12.63 6.84
CA HIS A 74 1.84 13.29 7.74
C HIS A 74 1.10 14.45 7.06
N HIS A 75 1.80 15.28 6.30
CA HIS A 75 1.14 16.35 5.53
C HIS A 75 0.24 15.79 4.42
N LEU A 76 0.68 14.77 3.68
CA LEU A 76 -0.15 14.07 2.70
C LEU A 76 -1.40 13.45 3.35
N ALA A 77 -1.30 12.94 4.58
CA ALA A 77 -2.45 12.44 5.32
C ALA A 77 -3.48 13.54 5.58
N ILE A 78 -3.06 14.75 5.99
CA ILE A 78 -3.99 15.87 6.18
C ILE A 78 -4.72 16.22 4.87
N LEU A 79 -4.01 16.19 3.75
CA LEU A 79 -4.52 16.53 2.41
C LEU A 79 -5.32 15.42 1.73
N ALA A 80 -5.34 14.21 2.30
CA ALA A 80 -6.09 13.07 1.77
C ALA A 80 -7.58 13.14 2.11
N ARG A 81 -8.05 14.14 2.86
CA ARG A 81 -9.49 14.32 3.14
C ARG A 81 -10.28 14.55 1.85
N PRO A 82 -11.50 13.97 1.72
CA PRO A 82 -12.23 13.17 2.71
C PRO A 82 -11.92 11.65 2.69
N ASN A 83 -10.93 11.18 1.92
CA ASN A 83 -10.60 9.75 1.79
C ASN A 83 -9.97 9.21 3.09
N ALA A 84 -10.78 8.56 3.92
CA ALA A 84 -10.36 8.05 5.22
C ALA A 84 -9.33 6.90 5.13
N LEU A 85 -9.44 6.05 4.11
CA LEU A 85 -8.50 4.95 3.91
C LEU A 85 -7.12 5.48 3.54
N GLN A 86 -7.05 6.45 2.61
CA GLN A 86 -5.80 7.09 2.22
C GLN A 86 -5.19 7.91 3.37
N GLN A 87 -6.01 8.59 4.18
CA GLN A 87 -5.56 9.23 5.42
C GLN A 87 -4.88 8.23 6.36
N LEU A 88 -5.53 7.09 6.62
CA LEU A 88 -4.99 6.04 7.49
C LEU A 88 -3.67 5.48 6.93
N PHE A 89 -3.61 5.20 5.63
CA PHE A 89 -2.39 4.78 4.95
C PHE A 89 -1.24 5.77 5.19
N TYR A 90 -1.44 7.07 4.92
CA TYR A 90 -0.37 8.05 5.07
C TYR A 90 0.03 8.29 6.53
N TYR A 91 -0.92 8.34 7.46
CA TYR A 91 -0.58 8.49 8.88
C TYR A 91 0.20 7.29 9.42
N THR A 92 -0.19 6.07 9.04
CA THR A 92 0.53 4.86 9.47
C THR A 92 1.90 4.78 8.81
N LYS A 93 2.02 5.10 7.52
CA LYS A 93 3.31 5.24 6.83
C LYS A 93 4.23 6.27 7.49
N SER A 94 3.70 7.44 7.86
CA SER A 94 4.43 8.48 8.61
C SER A 94 5.08 7.98 9.90
N LEU A 95 4.54 6.93 10.52
CA LEU A 95 5.04 6.32 11.75
C LEU A 95 5.96 5.11 11.51
N CYS A 96 5.93 4.53 10.31
CA CYS A 96 6.60 3.27 9.97
C CYS A 96 7.71 3.42 8.91
N VAL A 97 8.07 4.64 8.53
CA VAL A 97 9.29 4.93 7.77
C VAL A 97 10.50 5.09 8.71
N PRO A 98 11.75 5.00 8.21
CA PRO A 98 12.97 5.08 9.03
C PRO A 98 13.08 6.34 9.90
N ILE A 99 12.63 7.50 9.43
CA ILE A 99 12.60 8.76 10.19
C ILE A 99 11.13 9.07 10.53
N PRO A 100 10.56 8.46 11.58
CA PRO A 100 9.13 8.58 11.88
C PRO A 100 8.80 9.99 12.39
N PHE A 101 7.60 10.48 12.07
CA PHE A 101 7.08 11.74 12.62
C PHE A 101 6.07 11.46 13.73
N LEU A 102 6.55 11.48 14.99
CA LEU A 102 5.79 11.02 16.14
C LEU A 102 4.54 11.87 16.45
N SER A 103 4.53 13.16 16.08
CA SER A 103 3.32 14.00 16.21
C SER A 103 2.14 13.50 15.38
N ALA A 104 2.37 12.62 14.40
CA ALA A 104 1.30 11.93 13.69
C ALA A 104 0.44 11.07 14.63
N ARG A 105 0.96 10.62 15.78
CA ARG A 105 0.18 9.86 16.78
C ARG A 105 -0.98 10.66 17.38
N GLU A 106 -0.81 11.96 17.55
CA GLU A 106 -1.88 12.84 18.00
C GLU A 106 -2.81 13.20 16.83
N SER A 107 -2.24 13.50 15.67
CA SER A 107 -3.00 13.95 14.49
C SER A 107 -3.95 12.87 13.95
N ILE A 108 -3.51 11.61 13.91
CA ILE A 108 -4.32 10.47 13.44
C ILE A 108 -5.56 10.26 14.31
N MET A 109 -5.56 10.67 15.58
CA MET A 109 -6.75 10.57 16.44
C MET A 109 -7.92 11.36 15.87
N THR A 110 -7.70 12.44 15.12
CA THR A 110 -8.79 13.18 14.45
C THR A 110 -9.55 12.34 13.42
N LEU A 111 -8.93 11.29 12.87
CA LEU A 111 -9.58 10.31 12.00
C LEU A 111 -10.36 9.26 12.82
N PHE A 112 -9.84 8.86 13.98
CA PHE A 112 -10.40 7.80 14.81
C PHE A 112 -11.52 8.26 15.75
N GLU A 113 -11.42 9.45 16.35
CA GLU A 113 -12.37 9.92 17.37
C GLU A 113 -13.84 9.87 16.94
N PRO A 114 -14.24 10.25 15.71
CA PRO A 114 -15.63 10.10 15.28
C PRO A 114 -16.13 8.66 15.37
N HIS A 115 -15.27 7.68 15.07
CA HIS A 115 -15.61 6.26 15.06
C HIS A 115 -15.59 5.66 16.46
N LEU A 116 -14.64 6.08 17.31
CA LEU A 116 -14.53 5.63 18.70
C LEU A 116 -15.66 6.17 19.57
N ASN A 117 -16.16 7.37 19.26
CA ASN A 117 -17.24 8.01 20.02
C ASN A 117 -18.64 7.70 19.45
N GLY A 118 -18.75 6.85 18.42
CA GLY A 118 -20.03 6.52 17.79
C GLY A 118 -20.70 7.71 17.09
N SER A 119 -19.93 8.71 16.67
CA SER A 119 -20.45 9.86 15.94
C SER A 119 -20.86 9.45 14.51
N PRO A 120 -21.95 10.02 13.96
CA PRO A 120 -22.31 9.80 12.56
C PRO A 120 -21.16 10.20 11.63
N THR A 121 -20.81 9.32 10.69
CA THR A 121 -19.78 9.60 9.67
C THR A 121 -20.39 9.51 8.26
N ARG A 122 -19.75 10.14 7.28
CA ARG A 122 -20.14 10.06 5.86
C ARG A 122 -19.42 8.93 5.11
N LEU A 123 -18.68 8.07 5.83
CA LEU A 123 -17.92 6.98 5.22
C LEU A 123 -18.85 5.82 4.86
N GLN A 124 -18.45 5.02 3.87
CA GLN A 124 -19.07 3.72 3.65
C GLN A 124 -18.85 2.84 4.88
N GLU A 125 -19.81 1.96 5.18
CA GLU A 125 -19.79 1.12 6.38
C GLU A 125 -18.49 0.30 6.47
N ILE A 126 -18.03 -0.27 5.35
CA ILE A 126 -16.78 -1.03 5.30
C ILE A 126 -15.53 -0.18 5.64
N ASP A 127 -15.45 1.05 5.13
CA ASP A 127 -14.33 1.95 5.43
C ASP A 127 -14.37 2.40 6.89
N ALA A 128 -15.58 2.69 7.40
CA ALA A 128 -15.80 3.04 8.80
C ALA A 128 -15.40 1.89 9.74
N ALA A 129 -15.73 0.64 9.39
CA ALA A 129 -15.36 -0.57 10.13
C ALA A 129 -13.84 -0.76 10.15
N PHE A 130 -13.17 -0.61 9.01
CA PHE A 130 -11.71 -0.71 8.89
C PHE A 130 -11.00 0.36 9.74
N VAL A 131 -11.42 1.63 9.61
CA VAL A 131 -10.87 2.76 10.37
C VAL A 131 -11.13 2.60 11.87
N ARG A 132 -12.30 2.12 12.27
CA ARG A 132 -12.65 1.85 13.67
C ARG A 132 -11.79 0.74 14.26
N ALA A 133 -11.61 -0.39 13.57
CA ALA A 133 -10.73 -1.47 14.01
C ALA A 133 -9.28 -0.98 14.21
N HIS A 134 -8.76 -0.21 13.26
CA HIS A 134 -7.45 0.43 13.39
C HIS A 134 -7.39 1.44 14.55
N GLY A 135 -8.44 2.24 14.77
CA GLY A 135 -8.52 3.19 15.87
C GLY A 135 -8.51 2.53 17.25
N ILE A 136 -9.19 1.39 17.39
CA ILE A 136 -9.21 0.58 18.61
C ILE A 136 -7.83 -0.04 18.86
N LEU A 137 -7.23 -0.67 17.84
CA LEU A 137 -5.84 -1.17 17.92
C LEU A 137 -4.89 -0.03 18.29
N PHE A 138 -4.98 1.12 17.63
CA PHE A 138 -4.05 2.23 17.79
C PHE A 138 -4.13 2.81 19.21
N SER A 139 -5.33 3.15 19.67
CA SER A 139 -5.56 3.86 20.93
C SER A 139 -5.61 2.96 22.17
N GLY A 140 -5.90 1.67 22.00
CA GLY A 140 -6.14 0.76 23.13
C GLY A 140 -7.53 0.92 23.77
N ARG A 141 -8.40 1.80 23.25
CA ARG A 141 -9.74 2.09 23.79
C ARG A 141 -10.82 1.23 23.10
N ASN A 142 -11.94 1.00 23.79
CA ASN A 142 -13.12 0.30 23.27
C ASN A 142 -12.80 -1.11 22.73
N GLN A 143 -12.01 -1.90 23.47
CA GLN A 143 -11.57 -3.23 23.04
C GLN A 143 -12.74 -4.19 22.77
N GLU A 144 -13.87 -4.00 23.46
CA GLU A 144 -15.10 -4.75 23.25
C GLU A 144 -15.69 -4.58 21.84
N GLN A 145 -15.34 -3.48 21.14
CA GLN A 145 -15.79 -3.21 19.77
C GLN A 145 -14.78 -3.67 18.71
N PHE A 146 -13.61 -4.18 19.10
CA PHE A 146 -12.58 -4.59 18.14
C PHE A 146 -13.07 -5.74 17.26
N ALA A 147 -13.43 -6.88 17.87
CA ALA A 147 -13.90 -8.05 17.14
C ALA A 147 -15.16 -7.75 16.30
N PRO A 148 -16.21 -7.06 16.81
CA PRO A 148 -17.34 -6.63 15.99
C PRO A 148 -16.95 -5.78 14.77
N SER A 149 -16.01 -4.84 14.92
CA SER A 149 -15.56 -3.99 13.80
C SER A 149 -14.77 -4.79 12.76
N VAL A 150 -13.96 -5.75 13.20
CA VAL A 150 -13.27 -6.68 12.30
C VAL A 150 -14.29 -7.57 11.57
N ASP A 151 -15.28 -8.12 12.27
CA ASP A 151 -16.31 -8.97 11.68
C ASP A 151 -17.15 -8.21 10.64
N GLU A 152 -17.52 -6.96 10.92
CA GLU A 152 -18.23 -6.06 10.00
C GLU A 152 -17.41 -5.83 8.71
N PHE A 153 -16.12 -5.50 8.85
CA PHE A 153 -15.22 -5.31 7.72
C PHE A 153 -15.05 -6.60 6.91
N ILE A 154 -14.67 -7.70 7.57
CA ILE A 154 -14.40 -9.00 6.92
C ILE A 154 -15.66 -9.54 6.22
N GLY A 155 -16.83 -9.43 6.83
CA GLY A 155 -18.10 -9.89 6.25
C GLY A 155 -18.52 -9.11 5.00
N SER A 156 -18.07 -7.86 4.86
CA SER A 156 -18.39 -7.00 3.71
C SER A 156 -17.31 -7.02 2.62
N LEU A 157 -16.10 -7.48 2.96
CA LEU A 157 -14.89 -7.31 2.14
C LEU A 157 -15.00 -7.97 0.76
N ASP A 158 -15.37 -9.25 0.68
CA ASP A 158 -15.43 -9.97 -0.60
C ASP A 158 -16.40 -9.29 -1.60
N ASN A 159 -17.59 -8.94 -1.12
CA ASN A 159 -18.59 -8.24 -1.90
C ASN A 159 -18.11 -6.84 -2.33
N HIS A 160 -17.41 -6.13 -1.45
CA HIS A 160 -16.88 -4.82 -1.76
C HIS A 160 -15.79 -4.87 -2.85
N ILE A 161 -14.88 -5.85 -2.78
CA ILE A 161 -13.88 -6.10 -3.84
C ILE A 161 -14.59 -6.37 -5.18
N GLY A 162 -15.57 -7.27 -5.18
CA GLY A 162 -16.33 -7.63 -6.38
C GLY A 162 -17.10 -6.45 -7.01
N ARG A 163 -17.56 -5.48 -6.20
CA ARG A 163 -18.25 -4.28 -6.69
C ARG A 163 -17.31 -3.18 -7.18
N THR A 164 -16.16 -3.02 -6.55
CA THR A 164 -15.24 -1.89 -6.84
C THR A 164 -14.16 -2.24 -7.85
N THR A 165 -13.82 -3.53 -7.99
CA THR A 165 -12.93 -4.10 -9.03
C THR A 165 -11.66 -3.26 -9.26
N ARG A 166 -11.55 -2.53 -10.37
CA ARG A 166 -10.37 -1.70 -10.70
C ARG A 166 -10.07 -0.65 -9.63
N ARG A 167 -11.10 -0.07 -8.98
CA ARG A 167 -10.91 0.88 -7.87
C ARG A 167 -10.36 0.21 -6.62
N TRP A 168 -10.59 -1.10 -6.45
CA TRP A 168 -10.02 -1.86 -5.34
C TRP A 168 -8.51 -2.00 -5.43
N MET A 169 -7.90 -1.90 -6.62
CA MET A 169 -6.46 -2.03 -6.76
C MET A 169 -5.71 -1.05 -5.85
N GLU A 170 -6.17 0.20 -5.82
CA GLU A 170 -5.62 1.24 -4.95
C GLU A 170 -5.94 1.00 -3.47
N SER A 171 -7.22 0.83 -3.15
CA SER A 171 -7.65 0.55 -1.77
C SER A 171 -6.93 -0.68 -1.18
N GLY A 172 -6.70 -1.69 -2.01
CA GLY A 172 -6.05 -2.95 -1.64
C GLY A 172 -4.63 -2.72 -1.15
N TYR A 173 -3.78 -2.00 -1.90
CA TYR A 173 -2.43 -1.75 -1.40
C TYR A 173 -2.40 -0.80 -0.19
N TYR A 174 -3.35 0.14 -0.05
CA TYR A 174 -3.48 0.93 1.18
C TYR A 174 -3.81 0.09 2.40
N ILE A 175 -4.78 -0.83 2.26
CA ILE A 175 -5.18 -1.76 3.33
C ILE A 175 -4.02 -2.69 3.68
N GLY A 176 -3.37 -3.30 2.69
CA GLY A 176 -2.23 -4.19 2.91
C GLY A 176 -1.08 -3.50 3.65
N ILE A 177 -0.74 -2.26 3.27
CA ILE A 177 0.29 -1.47 3.96
C ILE A 177 -0.15 -1.09 5.37
N ALA A 178 -1.40 -0.65 5.58
CA ALA A 178 -1.91 -0.29 6.91
C ALA A 178 -1.89 -1.50 7.86
N LEU A 179 -2.23 -2.70 7.37
CA LEU A 179 -2.11 -3.97 8.11
C LEU A 179 -0.63 -4.30 8.43
N GLY A 180 0.28 -4.13 7.48
CA GLY A 180 1.71 -4.27 7.74
C GLY A 180 2.19 -3.31 8.84
N CYS A 181 1.75 -2.05 8.81
CA CYS A 181 2.04 -1.06 9.85
C CYS A 181 1.44 -1.44 11.22
N SER A 182 0.24 -2.05 11.27
CA SER A 182 -0.36 -2.47 12.54
C SER A 182 0.36 -3.67 13.17
N LEU A 183 0.90 -4.59 12.36
CA LEU A 183 1.78 -5.66 12.83
C LEU A 183 3.08 -5.13 13.46
N LEU A 184 3.52 -3.94 13.04
CA LEU A 184 4.63 -3.20 13.65
C LEU A 184 4.19 -2.31 14.82
N GLU A 185 2.94 -2.44 15.28
CA GLU A 185 2.27 -1.55 16.25
C GLU A 185 2.47 -0.07 15.92
N TYR A 186 2.39 0.27 14.63
CA TYR A 186 2.58 1.61 14.12
C TYR A 186 3.95 2.19 14.51
N GLY A 187 5.00 1.37 14.36
CA GLY A 187 6.39 1.75 14.62
C GLY A 187 6.77 1.76 16.09
N SER A 188 6.03 1.07 16.97
CA SER A 188 6.36 1.01 18.39
C SER A 188 7.71 0.32 18.63
N GLU A 189 8.57 0.90 19.46
CA GLU A 189 9.86 0.28 19.82
C GLU A 189 9.71 -0.94 20.73
N SER A 190 8.55 -1.10 21.38
CA SER A 190 8.22 -2.28 22.17
C SER A 190 7.79 -3.48 21.32
N ASN A 191 7.44 -3.27 20.06
CA ASN A 191 6.93 -4.33 19.20
C ASN A 191 8.01 -5.39 18.91
N VAL A 192 7.61 -6.66 18.93
CA VAL A 192 8.53 -7.81 18.78
C VAL A 192 9.19 -7.87 17.41
N ILE A 193 8.46 -7.51 16.35
CA ILE A 193 8.99 -7.44 14.99
C ILE A 193 9.90 -6.21 14.83
N MET A 194 9.46 -5.04 15.27
CA MET A 194 10.23 -3.78 15.18
C MET A 194 11.59 -3.87 15.87
N ARG A 195 11.67 -4.51 17.05
CA ARG A 195 12.93 -4.72 17.76
C ARG A 195 13.92 -5.54 16.95
N THR A 196 13.42 -6.58 16.27
CA THR A 196 14.25 -7.45 15.45
C THR A 196 14.75 -6.72 14.20
N ILE A 197 13.87 -5.99 13.49
CA ILE A 197 14.22 -5.19 12.30
C ILE A 197 15.29 -4.15 12.66
N LYS A 198 15.07 -3.38 13.73
CA LYS A 198 16.02 -2.34 14.19
C LYS A 198 17.36 -2.92 14.65
N SER A 199 17.35 -4.08 15.30
CA SER A 199 18.58 -4.75 15.75
C SER A 199 19.40 -5.25 14.57
N GLY A 200 18.76 -5.85 13.56
CA GLY A 200 19.45 -6.29 12.35
C GLY A 200 20.00 -5.14 11.50
N ALA A 201 19.33 -3.99 11.49
CA ALA A 201 19.87 -2.78 10.85
C ALA A 201 21.16 -2.29 11.53
N ARG A 202 21.30 -2.47 12.85
CA ARG A 202 22.50 -2.09 13.61
C ARG A 202 23.67 -3.06 13.42
N THR A 203 23.40 -4.33 13.11
CA THR A 203 24.46 -5.33 12.86
C THR A 203 25.13 -5.19 11.49
N ASP A 204 24.55 -4.40 10.58
CA ASP A 204 25.19 -4.02 9.32
C ASP A 204 26.25 -2.89 9.51
N GLU A 205 26.35 -2.29 10.70
CA GLU A 205 27.45 -1.39 11.08
C GLU A 205 28.59 -2.16 11.75
N PRO A 206 29.86 -1.92 11.38
CA PRO A 206 30.98 -2.85 11.65
C PRO A 206 31.44 -2.96 13.12
N ASP A 207 30.78 -2.33 14.10
CA ASP A 207 31.36 -2.10 15.43
C ASP A 207 30.46 -2.38 16.66
N MET A 208 29.42 -3.21 16.57
CA MET A 208 28.60 -3.57 17.74
C MET A 208 28.31 -5.07 17.85
N ALA A 209 28.94 -5.70 18.85
CA ALA A 209 28.73 -7.10 19.22
C ALA A 209 27.31 -7.37 19.73
N MET A 210 26.77 -8.52 19.31
CA MET A 210 25.43 -9.05 19.61
C MET A 210 25.12 -9.12 21.12
N GLN A 211 24.22 -8.26 21.59
CA GLN A 211 23.34 -8.64 22.70
C GLN A 211 22.21 -9.49 22.11
N GLY A 212 22.13 -10.75 22.53
CA GLY A 212 21.03 -11.63 22.15
C GLY A 212 19.69 -10.95 22.46
N VAL A 213 18.87 -10.75 21.43
CA VAL A 213 17.51 -10.25 21.61
C VAL A 213 16.75 -11.36 22.34
N GLU A 214 16.55 -11.21 23.64
CA GLU A 214 15.62 -12.06 24.38
C GLU A 214 14.26 -12.03 23.68
N ALA A 215 13.71 -13.22 23.41
CA ALA A 215 12.41 -13.38 22.77
C ALA A 215 11.33 -12.83 23.70
N ALA A 216 11.01 -11.55 23.55
CA ALA A 216 9.93 -10.95 24.30
C ALA A 216 8.58 -11.48 23.81
N ALA A 217 7.67 -11.68 24.76
CA ALA A 217 6.32 -12.10 24.44
C ALA A 217 5.61 -11.05 23.56
N PRO A 218 4.84 -11.48 22.54
CA PRO A 218 3.98 -10.57 21.79
C PRO A 218 2.92 -9.93 22.69
N SER A 219 2.61 -8.66 22.46
CA SER A 219 1.51 -7.97 23.14
C SER A 219 0.15 -8.51 22.65
N GLN A 220 -0.91 -8.31 23.44
CA GLN A 220 -2.27 -8.61 22.97
C GLN A 220 -2.63 -7.80 21.72
N LYS A 221 -2.26 -6.52 21.68
CA LYS A 221 -2.45 -5.63 20.52
C LYS A 221 -1.78 -6.17 19.25
N PHE A 222 -0.60 -6.77 19.36
CA PHE A 222 0.07 -7.43 18.24
C PHE A 222 -0.71 -8.67 17.78
N LEU A 223 -1.18 -9.50 18.71
CA LEU A 223 -1.95 -10.71 18.40
C LEU A 223 -3.28 -10.36 17.72
N ASP A 224 -3.96 -9.31 18.19
CA ASP A 224 -5.19 -8.79 17.61
C ASP A 224 -4.95 -8.23 16.19
N ALA A 225 -3.85 -7.50 15.99
CA ALA A 225 -3.45 -7.02 14.66
C ALA A 225 -3.12 -8.19 13.70
N LEU A 226 -2.48 -9.25 14.21
CA LEU A 226 -2.16 -10.45 13.44
C LEU A 226 -3.42 -11.21 13.03
N ASP A 227 -4.37 -11.40 13.94
CA ASP A 227 -5.65 -12.01 13.61
C ASP A 227 -6.38 -11.21 12.53
N PHE A 228 -6.46 -9.88 12.70
CA PHE A 228 -7.11 -9.01 11.72
C PHE A 228 -6.44 -9.05 10.34
N ALA A 229 -5.10 -9.00 10.29
CA ALA A 229 -4.36 -9.11 9.04
C ALA A 229 -4.60 -10.48 8.36
N CYS A 230 -4.49 -11.58 9.10
CA CYS A 230 -4.66 -12.92 8.55
C CYS A 230 -6.10 -13.19 8.07
N ARG A 231 -7.12 -12.69 8.77
CA ARG A 231 -8.52 -12.78 8.31
C ARG A 231 -8.75 -11.97 7.05
N THR A 232 -8.12 -10.80 6.93
CA THR A 232 -8.17 -10.01 5.69
C THR A 232 -7.47 -10.75 4.54
N HIS A 233 -6.29 -11.33 4.79
CA HIS A 233 -5.57 -12.15 3.83
C HIS A 233 -6.39 -13.35 3.35
N ASP A 234 -7.12 -14.04 4.24
CA ASP A 234 -7.95 -15.19 3.87
C ASP A 234 -9.03 -14.79 2.85
N VAL A 235 -9.74 -13.69 3.08
CA VAL A 235 -10.76 -13.20 2.13
C VAL A 235 -10.12 -12.82 0.79
N VAL A 236 -9.06 -12.00 0.82
CA VAL A 236 -8.45 -11.47 -0.42
C VAL A 236 -7.81 -12.59 -1.24
N PHE A 237 -7.13 -13.55 -0.60
CA PHE A 237 -6.42 -14.64 -1.29
C PHE A 237 -7.31 -15.81 -1.72
N ARG A 238 -8.61 -15.77 -1.41
CA ARG A 238 -9.60 -16.69 -2.01
C ARG A 238 -10.08 -16.22 -3.39
N ARG A 239 -9.79 -14.97 -3.78
CA ARG A 239 -10.20 -14.40 -5.08
C ARG A 239 -9.21 -14.78 -6.19
N PHE A 240 -9.10 -16.08 -6.45
CA PHE A 240 -8.18 -16.62 -7.46
C PHE A 240 -8.49 -16.05 -8.84
N GLY A 241 -7.46 -15.55 -9.52
CA GLY A 241 -7.58 -15.00 -10.87
C GLY A 241 -8.23 -13.63 -10.97
N ASP A 242 -8.64 -13.03 -9.84
CA ASP A 242 -9.12 -11.65 -9.81
C ASP A 242 -7.92 -10.68 -9.91
N PRO A 243 -7.74 -9.94 -11.00
CA PRO A 243 -6.59 -9.05 -11.14
C PRO A 243 -6.61 -7.89 -10.13
N SER A 244 -7.78 -7.54 -9.57
CA SER A 244 -7.92 -6.41 -8.64
C SER A 244 -7.21 -6.62 -7.31
N VAL A 245 -6.96 -7.88 -6.92
CA VAL A 245 -6.27 -8.22 -5.66
C VAL A 245 -4.76 -8.35 -5.82
N THR A 246 -4.24 -8.28 -7.05
CA THR A 246 -2.79 -8.45 -7.32
C THR A 246 -1.92 -7.41 -6.61
N PRO A 247 -2.28 -6.11 -6.54
CA PRO A 247 -1.48 -5.13 -5.77
C PRO A 247 -1.44 -5.44 -4.28
N TYR A 248 -2.56 -5.89 -3.70
CA TYR A 248 -2.61 -6.36 -2.31
C TYR A 248 -1.67 -7.56 -2.09
N LEU A 249 -1.68 -8.53 -3.01
CA LEU A 249 -0.77 -9.67 -2.97
C LEU A 249 0.69 -9.21 -3.04
N HIS A 250 1.02 -8.28 -3.93
CA HIS A 250 2.38 -7.76 -4.05
C HIS A 250 2.88 -7.12 -2.75
N VAL A 251 2.13 -6.19 -2.16
CA VAL A 251 2.53 -5.53 -0.90
C VAL A 251 2.62 -6.52 0.28
N THR A 252 1.82 -7.58 0.27
CA THR A 252 1.88 -8.61 1.31
C THR A 252 3.12 -9.49 1.13
N LEU A 253 3.41 -9.91 -0.11
CA LEU A 253 4.57 -10.74 -0.42
C LEU A 253 5.89 -10.00 -0.18
N SER A 254 5.96 -8.69 -0.44
CA SER A 254 7.16 -7.89 -0.17
C SER A 254 7.44 -7.80 1.33
N PHE A 255 6.40 -7.62 2.16
CA PHE A 255 6.49 -7.64 3.62
C PHE A 255 6.96 -9.00 4.14
N LEU A 256 6.34 -10.09 3.67
CA LEU A 256 6.75 -11.45 4.04
C LEU A 256 8.18 -11.77 3.57
N HIS A 257 8.57 -11.33 2.38
CA HIS A 257 9.93 -11.50 1.87
C HIS A 257 10.95 -10.74 2.73
N HIS A 258 10.62 -9.54 3.20
CA HIS A 258 11.48 -8.84 4.16
C HIS A 258 11.60 -9.62 5.48
N LEU A 259 10.47 -10.04 6.06
CA LEU A 259 10.48 -10.78 7.33
C LEU A 259 11.18 -12.15 7.22
N SER A 260 11.21 -12.77 6.03
CA SER A 260 11.96 -14.01 5.82
C SER A 260 13.46 -13.88 6.14
N LYS A 261 14.00 -12.66 6.12
CA LYS A 261 15.39 -12.33 6.46
C LYS A 261 15.61 -12.20 7.98
N PHE A 262 14.54 -12.23 8.77
CA PHE A 262 14.54 -12.10 10.23
C PHE A 262 13.79 -13.28 10.86
N PRO A 263 14.42 -14.46 11.02
CA PRO A 263 13.74 -15.67 11.50
C PRO A 263 12.97 -15.50 12.81
N VAL A 264 13.50 -14.71 13.75
CA VAL A 264 12.82 -14.40 15.02
C VAL A 264 11.52 -13.62 14.79
N ALA A 265 11.54 -12.60 13.93
CA ALA A 265 10.34 -11.84 13.59
C ALA A 265 9.32 -12.71 12.84
N MET A 266 9.79 -13.52 11.90
CA MET A 266 8.95 -14.41 11.10
C MET A 266 8.24 -15.47 11.95
N ALA A 267 8.92 -16.02 12.96
CA ALA A 267 8.36 -17.00 13.89
C ALA A 267 7.12 -16.50 14.63
N HIS A 268 6.96 -15.18 14.81
CA HIS A 268 5.78 -14.61 15.46
C HIS A 268 4.52 -14.63 14.58
N ILE A 269 4.65 -14.75 13.26
CA ILE A 269 3.52 -14.65 12.33
C ILE A 269 3.32 -15.91 11.47
N GLU A 270 4.38 -16.68 11.22
CA GLU A 270 4.40 -17.71 10.17
C GLU A 270 3.32 -18.80 10.32
N SER A 271 2.86 -19.07 11.54
CA SER A 271 1.83 -20.07 11.82
C SER A 271 0.42 -19.62 11.45
N LYS A 272 0.19 -18.32 11.30
CA LYS A 272 -1.12 -17.72 10.97
C LYS A 272 -1.23 -17.27 9.52
N ILE A 273 -0.09 -17.07 8.84
CA ILE A 273 -0.09 -16.70 7.42
C ILE A 273 -0.73 -17.82 6.58
N PRO A 274 -1.69 -17.50 5.68
CA PRO A 274 -2.37 -18.49 4.86
C PRO A 274 -1.50 -18.95 3.67
N TRP A 275 -0.37 -19.60 3.95
CA TRP A 275 0.61 -20.05 2.95
C TRP A 275 -0.01 -20.85 1.81
N LYS A 276 -0.99 -21.70 2.13
CA LYS A 276 -1.68 -22.51 1.12
C LYS A 276 -2.47 -21.64 0.13
N LEU A 277 -3.23 -20.64 0.60
CA LEU A 277 -3.92 -19.70 -0.28
C LEU A 277 -2.93 -18.89 -1.11
N ILE A 278 -1.82 -18.44 -0.52
CA ILE A 278 -0.74 -17.76 -1.26
C ILE A 278 -0.20 -18.67 -2.38
N SER A 279 0.07 -19.95 -2.10
CA SER A 279 0.55 -20.89 -3.12
C SER A 279 -0.45 -21.09 -4.26
N LEU A 280 -1.75 -21.09 -3.96
CA LEU A 280 -2.82 -21.22 -4.95
C LEU A 280 -2.94 -19.96 -5.81
N MET A 281 -2.90 -18.77 -5.20
CA MET A 281 -2.84 -17.48 -5.91
C MET A 281 -1.64 -17.43 -6.86
N LEU A 282 -0.46 -17.80 -6.38
CA LEU A 282 0.76 -17.84 -7.20
C LEU A 282 0.62 -18.84 -8.36
N ASN A 283 0.03 -20.01 -8.14
CA ASN A 283 -0.24 -20.98 -9.21
C ASN A 283 -1.26 -20.47 -10.25
N THR A 284 -2.23 -19.65 -9.85
CA THR A 284 -3.11 -18.98 -10.82
C THR A 284 -2.31 -18.02 -11.71
N LEU A 285 -1.38 -17.26 -11.12
CA LEU A 285 -0.49 -16.36 -11.87
C LEU A 285 0.51 -17.11 -12.76
N VAL A 286 0.97 -18.29 -12.34
CA VAL A 286 1.80 -19.17 -13.19
C VAL A 286 1.09 -19.50 -14.49
N GLY A 287 -0.22 -19.73 -14.46
CA GLY A 287 -1.02 -20.07 -15.64
C GLY A 287 -1.00 -19.00 -16.74
N THR A 288 -0.71 -17.74 -16.39
CA THR A 288 -0.59 -16.62 -17.34
C THR A 288 0.85 -16.15 -17.53
N CYS A 289 1.83 -16.76 -16.85
CA CYS A 289 3.23 -16.37 -16.93
C CYS A 289 3.87 -16.85 -18.24
N SER A 290 4.57 -15.94 -18.92
CA SER A 290 5.33 -16.23 -20.15
C SER A 290 6.85 -16.19 -19.94
N ARG A 291 7.34 -15.52 -18.89
CA ARG A 291 8.77 -15.22 -18.64
C ARG A 291 9.30 -15.91 -17.39
N PHE A 292 9.38 -17.24 -17.43
CA PHE A 292 9.84 -18.05 -16.29
C PHE A 292 11.30 -17.79 -15.90
N ASP A 293 12.16 -17.51 -16.89
CA ASP A 293 13.55 -17.12 -16.69
C ASP A 293 13.67 -15.86 -15.81
N LYS A 294 12.76 -14.90 -15.99
CA LYS A 294 12.73 -13.64 -15.24
C LYS A 294 12.31 -13.84 -13.78
N ILE A 295 11.28 -14.65 -13.52
CA ILE A 295 10.79 -14.90 -12.15
C ILE A 295 11.72 -15.84 -11.36
N GLU A 296 12.46 -16.72 -12.04
CA GLU A 296 13.41 -17.64 -11.41
C GLU A 296 14.78 -17.01 -11.15
N ASN A 297 15.07 -15.87 -11.79
CA ASN A 297 16.29 -15.10 -11.57
C ASN A 297 16.38 -14.57 -10.13
N GLU A 298 17.60 -14.36 -9.65
CA GLU A 298 17.84 -13.71 -8.36
C GLU A 298 17.70 -12.19 -8.43
N ALA A 299 17.97 -11.60 -9.59
CA ALA A 299 17.83 -10.18 -9.83
C ALA A 299 16.35 -9.75 -9.81
N PHE A 300 16.11 -8.51 -9.38
CA PHE A 300 14.80 -7.88 -9.35
C PHE A 300 14.17 -7.86 -10.76
N PRO A 301 12.98 -8.45 -10.97
CA PRO A 301 12.40 -8.57 -12.31
C PRO A 301 12.04 -7.20 -12.88
N ARG A 302 12.70 -6.77 -13.95
CA ARG A 302 12.38 -5.52 -14.65
C ARG A 302 12.61 -5.65 -16.16
N ASN A 303 12.11 -4.71 -16.94
CA ASN A 303 12.47 -4.60 -18.34
C ASN A 303 13.81 -3.87 -18.45
N GLU A 304 14.88 -4.57 -18.86
CA GLU A 304 16.22 -3.96 -18.99
C GLU A 304 16.35 -3.02 -20.19
N LYS A 305 15.44 -3.11 -21.16
CA LYS A 305 15.48 -2.30 -22.38
C LYS A 305 14.76 -0.96 -22.25
N GLU A 306 13.97 -0.79 -21.20
CA GLU A 306 13.15 0.40 -20.96
C GLU A 306 13.61 1.11 -19.70
N SER A 307 13.29 2.40 -19.60
CA SER A 307 13.50 3.13 -18.36
C SER A 307 12.70 2.50 -17.23
N PRO A 308 13.22 2.49 -15.97
CA PRO A 308 12.46 2.00 -14.83
C PRO A 308 11.07 2.63 -14.75
N ARG A 309 10.05 1.80 -14.60
CA ARG A 309 8.67 2.24 -14.43
C ARG A 309 8.08 1.59 -13.18
N PRO A 310 8.24 2.23 -12.00
CA PRO A 310 7.64 1.71 -10.79
C PRO A 310 6.12 1.64 -10.88
N LEU A 311 5.54 0.64 -10.23
CA LEU A 311 4.09 0.47 -10.12
C LEU A 311 3.50 1.46 -9.09
N PRO A 312 2.19 1.76 -9.14
CA PRO A 312 1.53 2.55 -8.09
C PRO A 312 1.80 2.01 -6.68
N ASP A 313 1.75 0.68 -6.53
CA ASP A 313 2.06 -0.03 -5.30
C ASP A 313 3.56 -0.07 -4.95
N ASP A 314 4.47 0.20 -5.90
CA ASP A 314 5.88 0.45 -5.59
C ASP A 314 6.06 1.82 -4.92
N PHE A 315 5.45 2.86 -5.49
CA PHE A 315 5.45 4.22 -4.91
C PHE A 315 4.79 4.24 -3.53
N ALA A 316 3.67 3.54 -3.38
CA ALA A 316 2.98 3.43 -2.09
C ALA A 316 3.89 2.83 -1.00
N GLN A 317 4.67 1.80 -1.34
CA GLN A 317 5.57 1.15 -0.40
C GLN A 317 6.88 1.89 -0.16
N ARG A 318 7.36 2.66 -1.16
CA ARG A 318 8.66 3.35 -1.12
C ARG A 318 8.88 4.06 0.21
N GLY A 319 10.03 3.80 0.85
CA GLY A 319 10.42 4.40 2.11
C GLY A 319 9.93 3.67 3.38
N LEU A 320 9.08 2.64 3.26
CA LEU A 320 8.73 1.77 4.38
C LEU A 320 9.93 0.89 4.77
N LEU A 321 10.04 0.57 6.06
CA LEU A 321 11.15 -0.23 6.62
C LEU A 321 11.36 -1.56 5.88
N TRP A 322 10.30 -2.20 5.43
CA TRP A 322 10.40 -3.52 4.80
C TRP A 322 10.82 -3.51 3.32
N VAL A 323 10.89 -2.34 2.68
CA VAL A 323 11.31 -2.24 1.26
C VAL A 323 12.65 -1.55 1.05
N GLU A 324 13.38 -1.24 2.13
CA GLU A 324 14.68 -0.54 2.07
C GLU A 324 15.69 -1.23 1.14
N LYS A 325 15.76 -2.57 1.19
CA LYS A 325 16.66 -3.39 0.35
C LYS A 325 15.91 -4.19 -0.72
N TYR A 326 14.70 -3.76 -1.08
CA TYR A 326 13.86 -4.49 -2.04
C TYR A 326 14.05 -4.00 -3.47
N TYR A 327 14.02 -2.68 -3.68
CA TYR A 327 14.12 -2.07 -5.00
C TYR A 327 15.58 -1.82 -5.40
N PRO A 328 15.93 -1.96 -6.69
CA PRO A 328 17.20 -1.45 -7.24
C PRO A 328 17.36 0.05 -6.95
N ALA A 329 18.60 0.51 -6.76
CA ALA A 329 18.88 1.92 -6.43
C ALA A 329 18.40 2.91 -7.51
N ASP A 330 18.36 2.47 -8.77
CA ASP A 330 17.90 3.26 -9.92
C ASP A 330 16.38 3.16 -10.16
N TRP A 331 15.64 2.33 -9.40
CA TRP A 331 14.23 2.01 -9.70
C TRP A 331 13.33 3.24 -9.76
N PHE A 332 13.51 4.19 -8.84
CA PHE A 332 12.71 5.40 -8.75
C PHE A 332 13.40 6.63 -9.37
N THR A 333 14.44 6.43 -10.19
CA THR A 333 15.22 7.54 -10.78
C THR A 333 14.67 8.05 -12.11
N ALA A 334 13.60 7.45 -12.63
CA ALA A 334 12.99 7.85 -13.88
C ALA A 334 12.42 9.28 -13.79
N ALA A 335 13.20 10.25 -14.27
CA ALA A 335 13.01 11.69 -14.08
C ALA A 335 11.80 12.31 -14.81
N LYS A 336 10.89 11.51 -15.38
CA LYS A 336 9.82 11.99 -16.26
C LYS A 336 8.41 11.50 -15.92
N ILE A 337 8.23 10.76 -14.83
CA ILE A 337 6.89 10.33 -14.43
C ILE A 337 6.26 11.47 -13.62
N ASP A 338 5.27 12.15 -14.20
CA ASP A 338 4.48 13.15 -13.50
C ASP A 338 3.66 12.49 -12.36
N ASP A 339 3.28 13.26 -11.34
CA ASP A 339 2.51 12.76 -10.18
C ASP A 339 1.21 12.07 -10.60
N GLU A 340 0.52 12.60 -11.62
CA GLU A 340 -0.70 12.00 -12.15
C GLU A 340 -0.41 10.68 -12.89
N GLU A 341 0.74 10.57 -13.56
CA GLU A 341 1.14 9.37 -14.30
C GLU A 341 1.51 8.21 -13.37
N LYS A 342 1.99 8.49 -12.14
CA LYS A 342 2.36 7.45 -11.14
C LYS A 342 1.23 6.49 -10.82
N TYR A 343 0.00 6.99 -10.83
CA TYR A 343 -1.19 6.24 -10.44
C TYR A 343 -2.03 5.82 -11.66
N PHE A 344 -1.56 6.13 -12.87
CA PHE A 344 -2.24 5.76 -14.11
C PHE A 344 -1.93 4.31 -14.51
N GLU A 345 -2.84 3.40 -14.16
CA GLU A 345 -2.75 1.98 -14.50
C GLU A 345 -2.87 1.72 -16.01
N VAL A 346 -1.86 1.07 -16.58
CA VAL A 346 -1.87 0.53 -17.96
C VAL A 346 -1.71 -0.99 -17.98
N ALA A 347 -2.10 -1.64 -19.09
CA ALA A 347 -2.10 -3.09 -19.19
C ALA A 347 -0.74 -3.75 -18.89
N SER A 348 0.38 -3.14 -19.31
CA SER A 348 1.73 -3.69 -19.06
C SER A 348 2.08 -3.74 -17.57
N MET A 349 1.57 -2.81 -16.76
CA MET A 349 1.80 -2.78 -15.31
C MET A 349 1.21 -4.01 -14.62
N MET A 350 0.10 -4.54 -15.13
CA MET A 350 -0.50 -5.76 -14.60
C MET A 350 0.44 -6.97 -14.78
N GLU A 351 1.03 -7.13 -15.96
CA GLU A 351 1.97 -8.21 -16.24
C GLU A 351 3.25 -8.08 -15.39
N GLU A 352 3.80 -6.87 -15.28
CA GLU A 352 4.97 -6.61 -14.43
C GLU A 352 4.70 -6.90 -12.94
N ARG A 353 3.49 -6.59 -12.47
CA ARG A 353 3.05 -6.91 -11.10
C ARG A 353 2.92 -8.41 -10.88
N GLN A 354 2.38 -9.15 -11.84
CA GLN A 354 2.27 -10.61 -11.77
C GLN A 354 3.66 -11.27 -11.73
N ASP A 355 4.58 -10.84 -12.60
CA ASP A 355 5.99 -11.27 -12.57
C ASP A 355 6.61 -11.01 -11.19
N ARG A 356 6.31 -9.86 -10.59
CA ARG A 356 6.82 -9.50 -9.27
C ARG A 356 6.33 -10.42 -8.17
N CYS A 357 5.01 -10.69 -8.14
CA CYS A 357 4.41 -11.62 -7.19
C CYS A 357 5.03 -13.01 -7.32
N LEU A 358 5.19 -13.50 -8.55
CA LEU A 358 5.81 -14.80 -8.83
C LEU A 358 7.27 -14.84 -8.38
N TRP A 359 8.06 -13.81 -8.70
CA TRP A 359 9.45 -13.70 -8.27
C TRP A 359 9.59 -13.69 -6.74
N LEU A 360 8.77 -12.89 -6.03
CA LEU A 360 8.73 -12.90 -4.57
C LEU A 360 8.34 -14.27 -4.03
N GLY A 361 7.39 -14.95 -4.67
CA GLY A 361 7.02 -16.34 -4.39
C GLY A 361 8.22 -17.29 -4.48
N VAL A 362 9.01 -17.22 -5.55
CA VAL A 362 10.23 -18.02 -5.72
C VAL A 362 11.25 -17.69 -4.63
N ARG A 363 11.44 -16.41 -4.28
CA ARG A 363 12.35 -16.00 -3.20
C ARG A 363 11.91 -16.57 -1.86
N LEU A 364 10.61 -16.52 -1.54
CA LEU A 364 10.04 -17.10 -0.32
C LEU A 364 10.10 -18.63 -0.30
N ALA A 365 10.10 -19.27 -1.47
CA ALA A 365 10.23 -20.72 -1.61
C ALA A 365 11.69 -21.23 -1.49
N SER A 366 12.68 -20.35 -1.58
CA SER A 366 14.10 -20.73 -1.67
C SER A 366 14.62 -21.55 -0.50
N THR A 367 14.08 -21.34 0.71
CA THR A 367 14.46 -22.10 1.92
C THR A 367 13.61 -23.36 2.12
N GLY A 368 12.48 -23.49 1.42
CA GLY A 368 11.48 -24.53 1.66
C GLY A 368 10.75 -24.41 3.00
N ALA A 369 10.96 -23.33 3.77
CA ALA A 369 10.43 -23.20 5.13
C ALA A 369 8.91 -22.96 5.16
N TRP A 370 8.38 -22.27 4.16
CA TRP A 370 6.97 -21.86 4.08
C TRP A 370 6.33 -22.26 2.76
N LEU A 371 6.88 -21.74 1.66
CA LEU A 371 6.55 -22.12 0.29
C LEU A 371 7.61 -23.08 -0.25
N THR A 372 7.24 -23.84 -1.27
CA THR A 372 8.14 -24.62 -2.12
C THR A 372 7.83 -24.31 -3.58
N TYR A 373 8.82 -24.40 -4.46
CA TYR A 373 8.66 -24.15 -5.90
C TYR A 373 9.40 -25.23 -6.68
N ASP A 374 8.67 -26.01 -7.47
CA ASP A 374 9.26 -26.97 -8.41
C ASP A 374 9.53 -26.26 -9.73
N LYS A 375 10.80 -26.11 -10.10
CA LYS A 375 11.21 -25.44 -11.35
C LYS A 375 10.84 -26.24 -12.61
N ASN A 376 10.77 -27.57 -12.51
CA ASN A 376 10.44 -28.43 -13.66
C ASN A 376 8.92 -28.38 -13.93
N LEU A 377 8.12 -28.46 -12.87
CA LEU A 377 6.66 -28.40 -12.95
C LEU A 377 6.14 -26.95 -12.97
N ARG A 378 7.00 -25.98 -12.67
CA ARG A 378 6.68 -24.55 -12.50
C ARG A 378 5.54 -24.34 -11.52
N GLN A 379 5.53 -25.10 -10.44
CA GLN A 379 4.41 -25.16 -9.51
C GLN A 379 4.83 -24.78 -8.10
N PHE A 380 4.05 -23.90 -7.48
CA PHE A 380 4.15 -23.58 -6.07
C PHE A 380 3.42 -24.61 -5.21
N SER A 381 4.02 -24.92 -4.08
CA SER A 381 3.46 -25.73 -3.00
C SER A 381 3.83 -25.12 -1.66
N VAL A 382 3.50 -25.81 -0.57
CA VAL A 382 3.79 -25.38 0.80
C VAL A 382 4.62 -26.44 1.52
N ALA A 383 5.38 -26.02 2.52
CA ALA A 383 6.00 -26.94 3.46
C ALA A 383 4.93 -27.81 4.14
N SER A 384 5.25 -29.06 4.47
CA SER A 384 4.26 -30.04 4.97
C SER A 384 3.48 -29.55 6.20
N ARG A 385 4.10 -28.75 7.07
CA ARG A 385 3.45 -28.15 8.25
C ARG A 385 2.34 -27.15 7.94
N TYR A 386 2.32 -26.60 6.72
CA TYR A 386 1.31 -25.66 6.24
C TYR A 386 0.40 -26.27 5.17
N ALA A 387 0.55 -27.57 4.90
CA ALA A 387 -0.35 -28.30 4.03
C ALA A 387 -1.69 -28.47 4.75
N VAL A 388 -2.65 -27.63 4.38
CA VAL A 388 -4.02 -27.67 4.87
C VAL A 388 -4.98 -27.77 3.70
N GLU A 389 -6.11 -28.44 3.90
CA GLU A 389 -7.21 -28.40 2.95
C GLU A 389 -7.93 -27.06 3.06
N ILE A 390 -8.10 -26.39 1.92
CA ILE A 390 -8.89 -25.16 1.86
C ILE A 390 -10.33 -25.56 1.58
N ALA A 391 -11.21 -25.37 2.57
CA ALA A 391 -12.63 -25.54 2.37
C ALA A 391 -13.16 -24.57 1.29
N ASN A 392 -14.13 -25.03 0.50
CA ASN A 392 -14.84 -24.26 -0.52
C ASN A 392 -13.95 -23.70 -1.65
N LEU A 393 -12.94 -24.44 -2.10
CA LEU A 393 -12.27 -24.09 -3.37
C LEU A 393 -13.27 -24.19 -4.53
N PRO A 394 -13.25 -23.24 -5.49
CA PRO A 394 -14.00 -23.39 -6.74
C PRO A 394 -13.56 -24.68 -7.42
N THR A 395 -14.45 -25.66 -7.55
CA THR A 395 -14.16 -26.89 -8.28
C THR A 395 -14.00 -26.56 -9.76
N VAL A 396 -12.96 -27.11 -10.40
CA VAL A 396 -12.60 -26.91 -11.83
C VAL A 396 -13.68 -27.45 -12.80
N SER A 397 -14.85 -27.87 -12.32
CA SER A 397 -15.84 -28.68 -13.06
C SER A 397 -17.15 -27.96 -13.41
N GLU A 398 -17.24 -26.63 -13.37
CA GLU A 398 -18.45 -25.89 -13.81
C GLU A 398 -18.17 -24.82 -14.89
N THR A 399 -17.20 -25.08 -15.77
CA THR A 399 -17.03 -24.30 -17.02
C THR A 399 -16.90 -25.22 -18.22
N ASP A 400 -17.84 -26.15 -18.42
CA ASP A 400 -18.00 -26.77 -19.73
C ASP A 400 -19.44 -27.23 -20.00
N SER A 401 -20.34 -26.28 -20.25
CA SER A 401 -21.51 -26.48 -21.12
C SER A 401 -22.21 -25.13 -21.38
N GLY A 402 -21.56 -24.26 -22.15
CA GLY A 402 -22.17 -23.03 -22.65
C GLY A 402 -21.53 -22.68 -23.97
N THR A 403 -22.27 -22.89 -25.06
CA THR A 403 -21.93 -22.57 -26.45
C THR A 403 -21.09 -21.31 -26.63
N PRO A 404 -20.10 -21.30 -27.55
CA PRO A 404 -19.17 -20.19 -27.70
C PRO A 404 -19.85 -18.97 -28.29
N THR A 405 -20.09 -17.95 -27.45
CA THR A 405 -20.41 -16.61 -27.94
C THR A 405 -19.10 -15.98 -28.42
N LYS A 406 -19.06 -15.59 -29.70
CA LYS A 406 -17.91 -14.94 -30.33
C LYS A 406 -17.44 -13.71 -29.52
N PRO A 407 -16.13 -13.40 -29.49
CA PRO A 407 -15.64 -12.18 -28.87
C PRO A 407 -16.17 -10.98 -29.65
N ASN A 408 -16.90 -10.09 -28.97
CA ASN A 408 -17.32 -8.83 -29.57
C ASN A 408 -16.07 -8.01 -29.92
N ALA A 409 -15.96 -7.71 -31.22
CA ALA A 409 -15.04 -6.72 -31.73
C ALA A 409 -15.32 -5.38 -31.05
N TRP A 410 -14.25 -4.64 -30.85
CA TRP A 410 -14.25 -3.31 -30.26
C TRP A 410 -14.91 -2.37 -31.26
N GLU A 411 -16.19 -2.05 -31.06
CA GLU A 411 -16.83 -0.93 -31.73
C GLU A 411 -16.43 0.35 -30.99
N SER A 412 -15.54 1.11 -31.61
CA SER A 412 -15.36 2.54 -31.35
C SER A 412 -16.74 3.21 -31.40
N ARG A 413 -17.18 3.73 -30.26
CA ARG A 413 -18.31 4.66 -30.26
C ARG A 413 -17.79 6.01 -30.74
N ASP A 414 -18.31 6.36 -31.92
CA ASP A 414 -18.35 7.68 -32.50
C ASP A 414 -19.05 8.63 -31.52
N ASP A 415 -18.34 9.64 -31.04
CA ASP A 415 -18.90 10.73 -30.24
C ASP A 415 -19.76 11.58 -31.17
N GLY A 416 -21.08 11.48 -30.99
CA GLY A 416 -22.04 12.34 -31.68
C GLY A 416 -21.82 13.81 -31.32
N ASP A 417 -21.75 14.63 -32.36
CA ASP A 417 -21.75 16.10 -32.32
C ASP A 417 -22.73 16.65 -31.27
N VAL A 418 -22.20 17.49 -30.39
CA VAL A 418 -22.98 18.35 -29.50
C VAL A 418 -23.28 19.64 -30.25
N ASP A 419 -24.53 19.82 -30.67
CA ASP A 419 -25.04 21.06 -31.22
C ASP A 419 -24.94 22.19 -30.16
N ILE A 420 -24.11 23.20 -30.44
CA ILE A 420 -23.98 24.42 -29.63
C ILE A 420 -25.04 25.42 -30.15
N PRO A 421 -26.02 25.86 -29.34
CA PRO A 421 -26.92 26.92 -29.76
C PRO A 421 -26.20 28.27 -29.76
N ASP A 422 -26.29 28.98 -30.89
CA ASP A 422 -25.72 30.31 -31.12
C ASP A 422 -26.14 31.35 -30.07
N ALA A 423 -25.19 32.22 -29.72
CA ALA A 423 -25.41 33.40 -28.90
C ALA A 423 -26.29 34.43 -29.63
N PRO A 424 -27.26 35.08 -28.97
CA PRO A 424 -28.00 36.17 -29.58
C PRO A 424 -27.10 37.42 -29.69
N ILE A 425 -26.96 37.87 -30.93
CA ILE A 425 -26.46 39.20 -31.28
C ILE A 425 -27.60 40.19 -31.05
N GLU A 426 -27.44 41.07 -30.06
CA GLU A 426 -27.68 42.52 -30.13
C GLU A 426 -27.21 43.23 -28.85
#